data_AF-A0A7V6X195-F1
#
_entry.id   AF-A0A7V6X195-F1
#
_cell.length_a   1.000
_cell.length_b   1.000
_cell.length_c   1.000
_cell.angle_alpha   90.00
_cell.angle_beta   90.00
_cell.angle_gamma   90.00
#
_symmetry.space_group_name_H-M   'P 1'
#
loop_
_entity.id
_entity.type
_entity.pdbx_description
1 polymer ?
#
loop_
_entity_poly.entity_id
_entity_poly.type
_entity_poly.pdbx_seq_one_letter_code
_entity_poly.pdbx_strand_id
1 'polypeptide(L)'
;KIMFTGYIDDETRNKLYAVSSVAVFPSLYEPFGIVALEGMAAGTPVVVSDTGGLSEIVTHGENGMKAYPGNANSLANNIIRLLTDEVYAAQIKDKAKKLVTKVYDWRAIANNTIALYERVLREYKKSPWSRERKKPRVWDYAMSFVTSRYEAPERMAETKIGEVDSRLGEYDLVGSRILTNNHREGGN
;
A
#
# COMPACT_ATOMS: atom_id res chain seq x y z
N LYS A 1 17.51 8.76 27.49
CA LYS A 1 16.03 8.71 27.62
C LYS A 1 15.48 7.98 26.40
N ILE A 2 14.41 7.20 26.55
CA ILE A 2 13.74 6.48 25.45
C ILE A 2 12.25 6.80 25.58
N MET A 3 11.59 7.06 24.45
CA MET A 3 10.15 7.32 24.39
C MET A 3 9.51 6.33 23.42
N PHE A 4 8.47 5.63 23.87
CA PHE A 4 7.66 4.75 23.04
C PHE A 4 6.36 5.47 22.71
N THR A 5 6.15 5.81 21.44
CA THR A 5 4.98 6.58 21.00
C THR A 5 3.73 5.73 20.82
N GLY A 6 3.87 4.41 20.70
CA GLY A 6 2.81 3.55 20.18
C GLY A 6 2.53 3.86 18.72
N TYR A 7 1.30 3.57 18.29
CA TYR A 7 0.83 3.98 16.96
C TYR A 7 0.65 5.49 16.90
N ILE A 8 1.10 6.09 15.81
CA ILE A 8 0.95 7.51 15.52
C ILE A 8 0.44 7.66 14.09
N ASP A 9 -0.32 8.72 13.85
CA ASP A 9 -0.76 9.08 12.51
C ASP A 9 0.38 9.63 11.63
N ASP A 10 0.13 9.72 10.33
CA ASP A 10 1.11 10.17 9.33
C ASP A 10 1.57 11.61 9.56
N GLU A 11 0.69 12.50 10.03
CA GLU A 11 1.03 13.90 10.28
C GLU A 11 2.04 14.00 11.44
N THR A 12 1.77 13.29 12.53
CA THR A 12 2.64 13.18 13.70
C THR A 12 3.98 12.55 13.33
N ARG A 13 3.95 11.44 12.57
CA ARG A 13 5.16 10.78 12.06
C ARG A 13 6.01 11.74 11.21
N ASN A 14 5.39 12.48 10.29
CA ASN A 14 6.10 13.43 9.43
C ASN A 14 6.76 14.55 10.25
N LYS A 15 6.07 15.06 11.28
CA LYS A 15 6.65 16.04 12.23
C LYS A 15 7.84 15.45 12.97
N LEU A 16 7.74 14.20 13.43
CA LEU A 16 8.85 13.52 14.11
C LEU A 16 10.06 13.34 13.19
N TYR A 17 9.86 12.95 11.93
CA TYR A 17 10.96 12.92 10.97
C TYR A 17 11.61 14.31 10.84
N ALA A 18 10.80 15.35 10.61
CA ALA A 18 11.31 16.71 10.38
C ALA A 18 12.15 17.28 11.53
N VAL A 19 11.89 16.87 12.78
CA VAL A 19 12.66 17.32 13.95
C VAL A 19 13.76 16.33 14.37
N SER A 20 13.84 15.15 13.76
CA SER A 20 14.86 14.16 14.08
C SER A 20 16.21 14.51 13.45
N SER A 21 17.30 14.34 14.20
CA SER A 21 18.65 14.48 13.64
C SER A 21 19.03 13.31 12.73
N VAL A 22 18.53 12.11 13.03
CA VAL A 22 18.77 10.87 12.28
C VAL A 22 17.53 9.97 12.38
N ALA A 23 17.10 9.38 11.26
CA ALA A 23 16.10 8.32 11.21
C ALA A 23 16.79 6.96 11.03
N VAL A 24 16.48 5.99 11.89
CA VAL A 24 17.20 4.71 11.97
C VAL A 24 16.26 3.55 11.71
N PHE A 25 16.60 2.69 10.75
CA PHE A 25 15.80 1.54 10.33
C PHE A 25 16.66 0.26 10.37
N PRO A 26 16.83 -0.36 11.57
CA PRO A 26 17.74 -1.47 11.78
C PRO A 26 17.10 -2.84 11.46
N SER A 27 16.32 -2.91 10.37
CA SER A 27 15.57 -4.11 9.98
C SER A 27 16.50 -5.29 9.66
N LEU A 28 16.15 -6.50 10.10
CA LEU A 28 16.85 -7.72 9.65
C LEU A 28 16.53 -8.03 8.18
N TYR A 29 15.32 -7.67 7.75
CA TYR A 29 14.85 -7.79 6.39
C TYR A 29 13.79 -6.70 6.12
N GLU A 30 13.88 -6.06 4.96
CA GLU A 30 12.95 -5.01 4.54
C GLU A 30 12.86 -5.00 3.01
N PRO A 31 11.75 -5.46 2.40
CA PRO A 31 11.69 -5.68 0.96
C PRO A 31 11.51 -4.39 0.14
N PHE A 32 10.89 -3.34 0.69
CA PHE A 32 10.53 -2.14 -0.08
C PHE A 32 11.31 -0.90 0.32
N GLY A 33 11.59 -0.73 1.61
CA GLY A 33 12.39 0.41 2.09
C GLY A 33 11.69 1.77 1.98
N ILE A 34 10.34 1.80 1.91
CA ILE A 34 9.54 3.04 1.83
C ILE A 34 9.87 3.98 2.99
N VAL A 35 10.06 3.45 4.21
CA VAL A 35 10.38 4.25 5.39
C VAL A 35 11.68 5.04 5.25
N ALA A 36 12.67 4.52 4.51
CA ALA A 36 13.89 5.25 4.20
C ALA A 36 13.60 6.43 3.27
N LEU A 37 12.78 6.23 2.23
CA LEU A 37 12.34 7.31 1.33
C LEU A 37 11.55 8.38 2.08
N GLU A 38 10.69 8.02 3.02
CA GLU A 38 9.96 8.97 3.88
C GLU A 38 10.91 9.83 4.72
N GLY A 39 11.89 9.22 5.38
CA GLY A 39 12.91 9.94 6.15
C GLY A 39 13.75 10.88 5.26
N MET A 40 14.17 10.41 4.09
CA MET A 40 14.89 11.22 3.11
C MET A 40 14.03 12.40 2.60
N ALA A 41 12.75 12.16 2.31
CA ALA A 41 11.80 13.18 1.85
C ALA A 41 11.57 14.27 2.90
N ALA A 42 11.51 13.89 4.18
CA ALA A 42 11.44 14.81 5.32
C ALA A 42 12.74 15.62 5.53
N GLY A 43 13.82 15.30 4.80
CA GLY A 43 15.11 15.93 4.96
C GLY A 43 15.84 15.45 6.21
N THR A 44 15.66 14.19 6.58
CA THR A 44 16.31 13.58 7.73
C THR A 44 17.36 12.57 7.23
N PRO A 45 18.63 12.70 7.64
CA PRO A 45 19.64 11.68 7.36
C PRO A 45 19.17 10.30 7.83
N VAL A 46 19.36 9.28 7.00
CA VAL A 46 18.92 7.91 7.32
C VAL A 46 20.10 6.99 7.61
N VAL A 47 19.94 6.11 8.59
CA VAL A 47 20.81 4.94 8.83
C VAL A 47 19.94 3.69 8.67
N VAL A 48 20.30 2.82 7.72
CA VAL A 48 19.54 1.62 7.40
C VAL A 48 20.39 0.38 7.57
N SER A 49 19.75 -0.77 7.76
CA SER A 49 20.42 -2.05 7.59
C SER A 49 20.70 -2.35 6.11
N ASP A 50 21.85 -2.95 5.82
CA ASP A 50 22.25 -3.38 4.48
C ASP A 50 21.53 -4.68 4.07
N THR A 51 20.23 -4.57 3.80
CA THR A 51 19.34 -5.70 3.48
C THR A 51 18.19 -5.27 2.58
N GLY A 52 17.71 -6.18 1.73
CA GLY A 52 16.52 -5.99 0.89
C GLY A 52 16.47 -4.66 0.12
N GLY A 53 15.28 -4.07 0.05
CA GLY A 53 15.04 -2.80 -0.65
C GLY A 53 15.76 -1.60 -0.02
N LEU A 54 16.12 -1.66 1.27
CA LEU A 54 16.94 -0.62 1.91
C LEU A 54 18.33 -0.53 1.26
N SER A 55 18.91 -1.69 0.91
CA SER A 55 20.23 -1.74 0.26
C SER A 55 20.20 -1.18 -1.18
N GLU A 56 19.06 -1.28 -1.86
CA GLU A 56 18.87 -0.76 -3.22
C GLU A 56 18.66 0.76 -3.23
N ILE A 57 17.93 1.29 -2.24
CA ILE A 57 17.62 2.72 -2.15
C ILE A 57 18.82 3.52 -1.62
N VAL A 58 19.51 2.99 -0.61
CA VAL A 58 20.61 3.69 0.07
C VAL A 58 21.94 3.30 -0.57
N THR A 59 22.77 4.28 -0.88
CA THR A 59 24.20 4.12 -1.19
C THR A 59 24.99 4.67 -0.01
N HIS A 60 25.75 3.79 0.66
CA HIS A 60 26.45 4.11 1.91
C HIS A 60 27.38 5.32 1.74
N GLY A 61 27.21 6.32 2.60
CA GLY A 61 28.01 7.54 2.63
C GLY A 61 27.66 8.56 1.54
N GLU A 62 26.68 8.26 0.68
CA GLU A 62 26.23 9.17 -0.36
C GLU A 62 24.88 9.78 -0.06
N ASN A 63 23.84 8.96 0.04
CA ASN A 63 22.45 9.40 0.27
C ASN A 63 21.88 8.85 1.60
N GLY A 64 22.70 8.15 2.37
CA GLY A 64 22.40 7.61 3.69
C GLY A 64 23.55 6.74 4.19
N MET A 65 23.42 6.19 5.38
CA MET A 65 24.41 5.27 5.95
C MET A 65 23.84 3.85 6.01
N LYS A 66 24.69 2.87 5.74
CA LYS A 66 24.37 1.44 5.89
C LYS A 66 25.09 0.83 7.08
N ALA A 67 24.37 0.02 7.85
CA ALA A 67 24.90 -0.82 8.91
C ALA A 67 24.70 -2.30 8.58
N TYR A 68 25.60 -3.16 9.04
CA TYR A 68 25.42 -4.60 8.89
C TYR A 68 24.19 -5.07 9.70
N PRO A 69 23.29 -5.88 9.12
CA PRO A 69 22.13 -6.41 9.84
C PRO A 69 22.56 -7.16 11.11
N GLY A 70 21.86 -6.90 12.23
CA GLY A 70 22.17 -7.52 13.52
C GLY A 70 23.45 -7.02 14.21
N ASN A 71 24.20 -6.07 13.63
CA ASN A 71 25.43 -5.54 14.21
C ASN A 71 25.22 -4.18 14.88
N ALA A 72 25.04 -4.19 16.20
CA ALA A 72 24.81 -2.97 16.98
C ALA A 72 25.97 -1.96 16.90
N ASN A 73 27.22 -2.42 16.83
CA ASN A 73 28.39 -1.54 16.74
C ASN A 73 28.45 -0.81 15.39
N SER A 74 28.17 -1.54 14.29
CA SER A 74 28.05 -0.94 12.97
C SER A 74 26.93 0.10 12.93
N LEU A 75 25.78 -0.20 13.53
CA LEU A 75 24.67 0.76 13.62
C LEU A 75 25.06 2.02 14.42
N ALA A 76 25.62 1.84 15.61
CA ALA A 76 26.05 2.93 16.48
C ALA A 76 27.08 3.83 15.81
N ASN A 77 28.11 3.26 15.16
CA ASN A 77 29.15 4.03 14.48
C ASN A 77 28.56 4.95 13.39
N ASN A 78 27.61 4.45 12.61
CA ASN A 78 26.94 5.23 11.56
C ASN A 78 26.06 6.35 12.14
N ILE A 79 25.32 6.06 13.21
CA ILE A 79 24.51 7.08 13.91
C ILE A 79 25.41 8.17 14.47
N ILE A 80 26.46 7.79 15.22
CA ILE A 80 27.40 8.72 15.84
C ILE A 80 28.05 9.60 14.76
N ARG A 81 28.49 9.01 13.63
CA ARG A 81 29.07 9.76 12.53
C ARG A 81 28.19 10.92 12.06
N LEU A 82 26.89 10.66 11.86
CA LEU A 82 25.93 11.70 11.44
C LEU A 82 25.63 12.72 12.54
N LEU A 83 25.67 12.32 13.81
CA LEU A 83 25.44 13.23 14.95
C LEU A 83 26.66 14.12 15.26
N THR A 84 27.87 13.67 14.95
CA THR A 84 29.11 14.39 15.28
C THR A 84 29.69 15.22 14.14
N ASP A 85 29.25 15.00 12.90
CA ASP A 85 29.75 15.70 11.72
C ASP A 85 28.56 16.32 10.95
N GLU A 86 28.16 17.51 11.37
CA GLU A 86 27.00 18.23 10.81
C GLU A 86 27.16 18.55 9.32
N VAL A 87 28.38 18.85 8.88
CA VAL A 87 28.68 19.14 7.46
C VAL A 87 28.46 17.89 6.63
N TYR A 88 28.97 16.75 7.09
CA TYR A 88 28.78 15.47 6.43
C TYR A 88 27.29 15.06 6.40
N ALA A 89 26.58 15.23 7.52
CA ALA A 89 25.15 14.94 7.59
C ALA A 89 24.33 15.81 6.63
N ALA A 90 24.66 17.11 6.52
CA ALA A 90 24.01 18.03 5.58
C ALA A 90 24.24 17.63 4.11
N GLN A 91 25.44 17.19 3.76
CA GLN A 91 25.76 16.71 2.41
C GLN A 91 24.97 15.45 2.05
N ILE A 92 24.90 14.48 2.97
CA ILE A 92 24.11 13.25 2.77
C ILE A 92 22.63 13.59 2.60
N LYS A 93 22.09 14.45 3.46
CA LYS A 93 20.69 14.92 3.39
C LYS A 93 20.36 15.54 2.04
N ASP A 94 21.22 16.41 1.51
CA ASP A 94 20.99 17.06 0.22
C ASP A 94 20.97 16.05 -0.95
N LYS A 95 21.93 15.11 -0.96
CA LYS A 95 21.97 14.03 -1.94
C LYS A 95 20.73 13.13 -1.85
N ALA A 96 20.30 12.78 -0.63
CA ALA A 96 19.09 12.00 -0.38
C ALA A 96 17.84 12.69 -0.92
N LYS A 97 17.67 13.99 -0.62
CA LYS A 97 16.54 14.77 -1.11
C LYS A 97 16.51 14.85 -2.64
N LYS A 98 17.68 15.02 -3.27
CA LYS A 98 17.82 15.00 -4.74
C LYS A 98 17.45 13.64 -5.34
N LEU A 99 17.82 12.53 -4.69
CA LEU A 99 17.42 11.19 -5.12
C LEU A 99 15.89 11.04 -5.09
N VAL A 100 15.27 11.33 -3.94
CA VAL A 100 13.81 11.17 -3.76
C VAL A 100 13.05 11.97 -4.80
N THR A 101 13.40 13.24 -4.97
CA THR A 101 12.72 14.14 -5.92
C THR A 101 12.92 13.77 -7.39
N LYS A 102 14.01 13.11 -7.75
CA LYS A 102 14.30 12.75 -9.15
C LYS A 102 13.82 11.36 -9.54
N VAL A 103 14.00 10.39 -8.64
CA VAL A 103 13.80 8.96 -8.95
C VAL A 103 12.49 8.44 -8.37
N TYR A 104 12.10 8.93 -7.20
CA TYR A 104 10.98 8.41 -6.43
C TYR A 104 9.82 9.39 -6.33
N ASP A 105 9.70 10.33 -7.27
CA ASP A 105 8.57 11.24 -7.34
C ASP A 105 7.29 10.48 -7.71
N TRP A 106 6.29 10.54 -6.83
CA TRP A 106 5.04 9.77 -7.00
C TRP A 106 4.25 10.16 -8.25
N ARG A 107 4.30 11.44 -8.65
CA ARG A 107 3.61 11.89 -9.87
C ARG A 107 4.28 11.31 -11.11
N ALA A 108 5.61 11.33 -11.16
CA ALA A 108 6.37 10.72 -12.24
C ALA A 108 6.11 9.20 -12.33
N ILE A 109 6.13 8.50 -11.20
CA ILE A 109 5.83 7.07 -11.14
C ILE A 109 4.40 6.81 -11.64
N ALA A 110 3.40 7.53 -11.13
CA ALA A 110 2.01 7.37 -11.55
C ALA A 110 1.80 7.59 -13.06
N ASN A 111 2.41 8.64 -13.62
CA ASN A 111 2.34 8.93 -15.05
C ASN A 111 2.97 7.81 -15.89
N ASN A 112 4.12 7.28 -15.47
CA ASN A 112 4.77 6.15 -16.13
C ASN A 112 3.91 4.87 -16.06
N THR A 113 3.26 4.62 -14.91
CA THR A 113 2.35 3.49 -14.74
C THR A 113 1.12 3.62 -15.66
N ILE A 114 0.53 4.81 -15.76
CA ILE A 114 -0.60 5.08 -16.68
C ILE A 114 -0.17 4.82 -18.12
N ALA A 115 0.98 5.37 -18.54
CA ALA A 115 1.49 5.17 -19.90
C ALA A 115 1.73 3.67 -20.22
N LEU A 116 2.22 2.90 -19.24
CA LEU A 116 2.36 1.45 -19.37
C LEU A 116 1.01 0.76 -19.53
N TYR A 117 0.02 1.11 -18.69
CA TYR A 117 -1.33 0.54 -18.78
C TYR A 117 -1.97 0.84 -20.13
N GLU A 118 -1.86 2.07 -20.62
CA GLU A 118 -2.35 2.44 -21.95
C GLU A 118 -1.65 1.63 -23.06
N ARG A 119 -0.33 1.43 -22.96
CA ARG A 119 0.41 0.59 -23.90
C ARG A 119 -0.10 -0.85 -23.89
N VAL A 120 -0.22 -1.45 -22.71
CA VAL A 120 -0.72 -2.82 -22.54
C VAL A 120 -2.14 -2.95 -23.10
N LEU A 121 -3.02 -1.99 -22.83
CA LEU A 121 -4.38 -1.97 -23.38
C LEU A 121 -4.41 -1.85 -24.91
N ARG A 122 -3.55 -1.01 -25.50
CA ARG A 122 -3.43 -0.89 -26.97
C ARG A 122 -2.97 -2.21 -27.60
N GLU A 123 -1.96 -2.86 -27.02
CA GLU A 123 -1.45 -4.13 -27.53
C GLU A 123 -2.45 -5.28 -27.31
N TYR A 124 -3.14 -5.30 -26.16
CA TYR A 124 -4.22 -6.24 -25.91
C TYR A 124 -5.32 -6.14 -26.98
N LYS A 125 -5.79 -4.92 -27.31
CA LYS A 125 -6.81 -4.70 -28.35
C LYS A 125 -6.39 -5.18 -29.75
N LYS A 126 -5.09 -5.24 -30.04
CA LYS A 126 -4.57 -5.76 -31.31
C LYS A 126 -4.36 -7.27 -31.29
N SER A 127 -4.26 -7.86 -30.09
CA SER A 127 -3.97 -9.27 -29.91
C SER A 127 -5.18 -10.17 -30.22
N PRO A 128 -4.96 -11.45 -30.59
CA PRO A 128 -6.04 -12.44 -30.77
C PRO A 128 -6.95 -12.59 -29.54
N TRP A 129 -6.39 -12.40 -28.34
CA TRP A 129 -7.08 -12.47 -27.05
C TRP A 129 -8.20 -11.44 -26.88
N SER A 130 -8.18 -10.34 -27.65
CA SER A 130 -9.27 -9.35 -27.65
C SER A 130 -10.51 -9.83 -28.40
N ARG A 131 -10.34 -10.73 -29.37
CA ARG A 131 -11.41 -11.24 -30.24
C ARG A 131 -12.15 -12.44 -29.63
N GLU A 132 -11.51 -13.13 -28.69
CA GLU A 132 -12.04 -14.35 -28.05
C GLU A 132 -13.00 -14.11 -26.87
N ARG A 133 -13.25 -12.86 -26.45
CA ARG A 133 -14.30 -12.58 -25.45
C ARG A 133 -15.70 -12.57 -26.08
N LYS A 134 -16.19 -13.77 -26.39
CA LYS A 134 -17.62 -14.07 -26.53
C LYS A 134 -17.97 -15.28 -25.66
N LYS A 135 -18.09 -15.07 -24.35
CA LYS A 135 -19.02 -15.88 -23.54
C LYS A 135 -19.88 -14.89 -22.75
N PRO A 136 -21.23 -14.98 -22.86
CA PRO A 136 -22.11 -14.15 -22.06
C PRO A 136 -21.74 -14.32 -20.59
N ARG A 137 -21.75 -13.22 -19.82
CA ARG A 137 -21.51 -13.33 -18.38
C ARG A 137 -22.62 -14.22 -17.82
N VAL A 138 -22.31 -15.02 -16.80
CA VAL A 138 -23.31 -15.85 -16.09
C VAL A 138 -24.52 -15.00 -15.67
N TRP A 139 -24.29 -13.72 -15.35
CA TRP A 139 -25.30 -12.71 -15.08
C TRP A 139 -26.18 -12.33 -16.29
N ASP A 140 -25.61 -12.28 -17.50
CA ASP A 140 -26.39 -12.01 -18.73
C ASP A 140 -27.33 -13.19 -19.04
N TYR A 141 -26.89 -14.43 -18.74
CA TYR A 141 -27.74 -15.63 -18.82
C TYR A 141 -28.79 -15.66 -17.70
N ALA A 142 -28.42 -15.36 -16.45
CA ALA A 142 -29.36 -15.32 -15.33
C ALA A 142 -30.46 -14.26 -15.53
N MET A 143 -30.12 -13.09 -16.06
CA MET A 143 -31.08 -12.01 -16.32
C MET A 143 -32.07 -12.33 -17.43
N SER A 144 -31.72 -13.17 -18.42
CA SER A 144 -32.68 -13.58 -19.46
C SER A 144 -33.80 -14.48 -18.92
N PHE A 145 -33.57 -15.23 -17.85
CA PHE A 145 -34.62 -15.99 -17.15
C PHE A 145 -35.50 -15.10 -16.25
N VAL A 146 -34.95 -14.02 -15.71
CA VAL A 146 -35.69 -13.09 -14.86
C VAL A 146 -36.61 -12.20 -15.69
N THR A 147 -36.14 -11.69 -16.82
CA THR A 147 -36.95 -10.82 -17.70
C THR A 147 -38.00 -11.61 -18.50
N SER A 148 -37.70 -12.84 -18.94
CA SER A 148 -38.69 -13.69 -19.64
C SER A 148 -39.85 -14.16 -18.75
N ARG A 149 -39.70 -14.10 -17.42
CA ARG A 149 -40.81 -14.38 -16.47
C ARG A 149 -41.69 -13.16 -16.17
N TYR A 150 -41.30 -11.96 -16.60
CA TYR A 150 -42.06 -10.72 -16.36
C TYR A 150 -42.95 -10.30 -17.54
N GLU A 151 -42.90 -10.99 -18.68
CA GLU A 151 -43.80 -10.76 -19.83
C GLU A 151 -44.92 -11.83 -19.93
N ALA A 152 -45.62 -12.09 -18.83
CA ALA A 152 -46.90 -12.82 -18.87
C ALA A 152 -48.05 -11.83 -18.59
N PRO A 153 -49.09 -11.77 -19.45
CA PRO A 153 -50.08 -10.70 -19.42
C PRO A 153 -51.00 -10.79 -18.20
N GLU A 154 -51.35 -9.62 -17.67
CA GLU A 154 -52.41 -9.41 -16.68
C GLU A 154 -53.70 -10.14 -17.07
N ARG A 155 -54.16 -11.07 -16.21
CA ARG A 155 -55.59 -11.36 -15.99
C ARG A 155 -55.79 -12.11 -14.67
N MET A 156 -56.12 -11.32 -13.64
CA MET A 156 -57.15 -11.54 -12.63
C MET A 156 -57.39 -12.95 -12.08
N ALA A 157 -57.12 -13.13 -10.78
CA ALA A 157 -58.16 -13.59 -9.85
C ALA A 157 -57.77 -13.21 -8.42
N GLU A 158 -58.60 -12.37 -7.82
CA GLU A 158 -58.59 -12.01 -6.40
C GLU A 158 -58.59 -13.26 -5.51
N THR A 159 -57.73 -13.30 -4.50
CA THR A 159 -58.04 -14.03 -3.27
C THR A 159 -57.51 -13.25 -2.08
N LYS A 160 -58.48 -12.94 -1.22
CA LYS A 160 -58.48 -12.16 0.02
C LYS A 160 -57.16 -12.08 0.80
N ILE A 161 -56.83 -10.82 1.08
CA ILE A 161 -56.17 -10.27 2.27
C ILE A 161 -56.33 -11.14 3.53
N GLY A 162 -55.20 -11.53 4.11
CA GLY A 162 -55.06 -11.94 5.50
C GLY A 162 -53.83 -11.24 6.09
N GLU A 163 -54.05 -10.36 7.06
CA GLU A 163 -53.04 -9.60 7.80
C GLU A 163 -52.04 -10.51 8.50
N VAL A 164 -50.73 -10.20 8.46
CA VAL A 164 -49.81 -10.31 9.62
C VAL A 164 -48.64 -9.31 9.53
N ASP A 165 -48.67 -8.37 10.47
CA ASP A 165 -47.60 -7.69 11.25
C ASP A 165 -46.45 -6.93 10.57
N SER A 166 -46.52 -5.62 10.76
CA SER A 166 -45.55 -4.58 10.44
C SER A 166 -44.45 -4.47 11.49
N ARG A 167 -43.53 -5.44 11.56
CA ARG A 167 -42.25 -5.28 12.29
C ARG A 167 -41.16 -6.09 11.59
N LEU A 168 -40.26 -5.39 10.90
CA LEU A 168 -38.80 -5.58 10.94
C LEU A 168 -38.19 -4.63 9.92
N GLY A 169 -37.46 -3.64 10.44
CA GLY A 169 -36.83 -2.58 9.69
C GLY A 169 -35.60 -3.02 8.89
N GLU A 170 -35.11 -2.03 8.14
CA GLU A 170 -33.82 -1.92 7.46
C GLU A 170 -32.78 -2.99 7.83
N TYR A 171 -32.39 -3.79 6.83
CA TYR A 171 -31.13 -4.55 6.90
C TYR A 171 -30.09 -3.91 5.99
N ASP A 172 -29.16 -3.26 6.68
CA ASP A 172 -27.88 -2.71 6.25
C ASP A 172 -26.98 -3.81 5.63
N LEU A 173 -26.58 -3.62 4.36
CA LEU A 173 -25.82 -4.59 3.56
C LEU A 173 -24.29 -4.48 3.74
N VAL A 174 -23.81 -3.90 4.84
CA VAL A 174 -22.38 -3.73 5.11
C VAL A 174 -22.01 -4.36 6.46
N GLY A 175 -22.09 -5.69 6.59
CA GLY A 175 -21.82 -6.31 7.90
C GLY A 175 -21.50 -7.80 7.98
N SER A 176 -21.38 -8.56 6.89
CA SER A 176 -21.23 -10.02 7.00
C SER A 176 -20.27 -10.65 6.00
N ARG A 177 -19.00 -10.23 6.00
CA ARG A 177 -17.94 -11.01 5.31
C ARG A 177 -16.55 -11.02 5.96
N ILE A 178 -16.44 -10.68 7.24
CA ILE A 178 -15.14 -10.70 7.97
C ILE A 178 -15.05 -11.78 9.08
N LEU A 179 -16.09 -12.56 9.37
CA LEU A 179 -16.08 -13.50 10.51
C LEU A 179 -16.06 -15.01 10.18
N THR A 180 -15.45 -15.44 9.08
CA THR A 180 -15.33 -16.89 8.80
C THR A 180 -13.92 -17.42 8.54
N ASN A 181 -12.85 -16.63 8.70
CA ASN A 181 -11.48 -17.10 8.42
C ASN A 181 -10.51 -17.15 9.61
N ASN A 182 -10.99 -17.06 10.85
CA ASN A 182 -10.16 -17.29 12.05
C ASN A 182 -10.83 -18.30 12.99
N HIS A 183 -10.81 -19.58 12.60
CA HIS A 183 -10.76 -20.71 13.53
C HIS A 183 -10.63 -22.01 12.73
N ARG A 184 -9.40 -22.55 12.68
CA ARG A 184 -9.02 -23.98 12.67
C ARG A 184 -7.71 -24.17 11.90
N GLU A 185 -6.58 -23.99 12.58
CA GLU A 185 -5.43 -24.90 12.42
C GLU A 185 -4.72 -24.98 13.78
N GLY A 186 -4.91 -26.12 14.44
CA GLY A 186 -4.33 -26.48 15.73
C GLY A 186 -4.65 -27.95 16.01
N GLY A 187 -3.64 -28.80 15.85
CA GLY A 187 -3.60 -30.18 16.35
C GLY A 187 -3.78 -31.29 15.31
N ASN A 188 -2.68 -31.89 14.85
CA ASN A 188 -2.16 -33.14 15.42
C ASN A 188 -0.68 -33.32 15.06
#